data_AF-A0AAV7UUW3-F1
#
_entry.id   AF-A0AAV7UUW3-F1
#
_cell.length_a   1.000
_cell.length_b   1.000
_cell.length_c   1.000
_cell.angle_alpha   90.00
_cell.angle_beta   90.00
_cell.angle_gamma   90.00
#
_symmetry.space_group_name_H-M   'P 1'
#
loop_
_entity.id
_entity.type
_entity.pdbx_description
1 polymer ?
#
loop_
_entity_poly.entity_id
_entity_poly.type
_entity_poly.pdbx_seq_one_letter_code
_entity_poly.pdbx_strand_id
1 'polypeptide(L)'
;MVVITWNDSGANIRHEEGSGPTGGTGTRQEESDNGDMLWRLARAAHDYSHLNTTPDNEKKRLIYEAVEFAKKALDKNPSGFAAHKWYAISLSDIGDYEGIQTKIANAFEVQKHFAYVPEYGSLYRESAPTNAGF
;
A
#
# COMPACT_ATOMS: atom_id res chain seq x y z
N MET A 1 19.68 0.34 -11.66
CA MET A 1 18.39 -0.27 -12.05
C MET A 1 17.91 -1.08 -10.86
N VAL A 2 16.68 -0.88 -10.37
CA VAL A 2 16.19 -1.64 -9.19
C VAL A 2 15.70 -3.01 -9.66
N VAL A 3 16.25 -4.07 -9.10
CA VAL A 3 15.85 -5.45 -9.40
C VAL A 3 15.15 -6.01 -8.17
N ILE A 4 13.90 -6.43 -8.34
CA ILE A 4 13.09 -7.05 -7.28
C ILE A 4 13.11 -8.56 -7.52
N THR A 5 13.57 -9.32 -6.52
CA THR A 5 13.54 -10.78 -6.54
C THR A 5 12.72 -11.31 -5.38
N TRP A 6 11.99 -12.40 -5.63
CA TRP A 6 11.14 -13.06 -4.64
C TRP A 6 11.78 -14.38 -4.24
N ASN A 7 11.91 -14.66 -2.93
CA ASN A 7 12.30 -15.97 -2.40
C ASN A 7 11.35 -16.41 -1.27
N ASP A 8 11.58 -17.61 -0.73
CA ASP A 8 10.77 -18.21 0.34
C ASP A 8 10.75 -17.41 1.66
N SER A 9 11.62 -16.39 1.78
CA SER A 9 11.72 -15.47 2.93
C SER A 9 11.08 -14.10 2.66
N GLY A 10 10.46 -13.89 1.49
CA GLY A 10 9.78 -12.64 1.10
C GLY A 10 10.51 -11.83 0.01
N ALA A 11 10.00 -10.65 -0.29
CA ALA A 11 10.57 -9.75 -1.30
C ALA A 11 11.96 -9.23 -0.87
N ASN A 12 12.97 -9.41 -1.73
CA ASN A 12 14.29 -8.82 -1.55
C ASN A 12 14.54 -7.76 -2.62
N ILE A 13 14.79 -6.53 -2.18
CA ILE A 13 15.03 -5.38 -3.05
C ILE A 13 16.52 -5.09 -3.04
N ARG A 14 17.17 -5.24 -4.19
CA ARG A 14 18.59 -4.90 -4.36
C ARG A 14 18.75 -3.80 -5.40
N HIS A 15 19.50 -2.77 -5.03
CA HIS A 15 19.99 -1.76 -5.97
C HIS A 15 21.30 -2.27 -6.58
N GLU A 16 21.31 -2.55 -7.88
CA GLU A 16 22.58 -2.68 -8.62
C GLU A 16 23.02 -1.30 -9.09
N GLU A 17 24.16 -0.85 -8.53
CA GLU A 17 24.84 0.38 -8.93
C GLU A 17 25.62 0.14 -10.22
N GLY A 18 25.16 0.74 -11.31
CA GLY A 18 25.97 0.90 -12.51
C GLY A 18 26.95 2.04 -12.30
N SER A 19 28.25 1.72 -12.30
CA SER A 19 29.34 2.70 -12.23
C SER A 19 29.25 3.77 -13.33
N GLY A 20 29.20 5.04 -12.92
CA GLY A 20 29.32 6.26 -13.75
C GLY A 20 29.46 7.50 -12.85
N PRO A 21 30.19 8.56 -13.27
CA PRO A 21 30.98 9.36 -12.33
C PRO A 21 30.21 10.42 -11.54
N THR A 22 30.77 10.67 -10.37
CA THR A 22 30.42 11.58 -9.27
C THR A 22 30.05 13.01 -9.67
N GLY A 23 28.95 13.52 -9.10
CA GLY A 23 28.73 14.97 -9.01
C GLY A 23 27.33 15.40 -8.58
N GLY A 24 27.18 15.80 -7.31
CA GLY A 24 26.28 16.91 -6.95
C GLY A 24 24.94 16.59 -6.27
N THR A 25 24.79 17.15 -5.07
CA THR A 25 23.55 17.40 -4.31
C THR A 25 22.83 16.20 -3.69
N GLY A 26 23.28 15.83 -2.49
CA GLY A 26 22.49 15.05 -1.56
C GLY A 26 21.27 15.80 -1.01
N THR A 27 20.33 14.99 -0.52
CA THR A 27 19.20 15.30 0.38
C THR A 27 17.98 16.00 -0.22
N ARG A 28 17.20 15.29 -1.06
CA ARG A 28 15.73 15.48 -1.14
C ARG A 28 14.92 14.28 -1.68
N GLN A 29 15.55 13.16 -2.04
CA GLN A 29 14.84 12.03 -2.67
C GLN A 29 14.57 10.84 -1.73
N GLU A 30 15.32 10.65 -0.65
CA GLU A 30 15.30 9.37 0.07
C GLU A 30 14.02 9.11 0.90
N GLU A 31 13.34 10.15 1.39
CA GLU A 31 12.09 9.97 2.15
C GLU A 31 10.82 10.07 1.29
N SER A 32 10.84 10.96 0.27
CA SER A 32 9.73 11.16 -0.66
C SER A 32 9.55 10.00 -1.64
N ASP A 33 10.64 9.30 -2.00
CA ASP A 33 10.63 8.19 -2.95
C ASP A 33 10.14 6.88 -2.29
N ASN A 34 10.23 6.78 -0.96
CA ASN A 34 9.89 5.57 -0.23
C ASN A 34 8.37 5.28 -0.21
N GLY A 35 7.51 6.31 -0.09
CA GLY A 35 6.05 6.13 -0.15
C GLY A 35 5.57 5.69 -1.53
N ASP A 36 6.17 6.25 -2.59
CA ASP A 36 5.83 5.90 -3.96
C ASP A 36 6.32 4.50 -4.36
N MET A 37 7.50 4.11 -3.88
CA MET A 37 7.99 2.74 -4.02
C MET A 37 7.09 1.74 -3.29
N LEU A 38 6.59 2.07 -2.10
CA LEU A 38 5.77 1.17 -1.30
C LEU A 38 4.42 0.85 -1.94
N TRP A 39 3.69 1.83 -2.49
CA TRP A 39 2.42 1.50 -3.18
C TRP A 39 2.66 0.75 -4.50
N ARG A 40 3.80 0.97 -5.15
CA ARG A 40 4.21 0.17 -6.34
C ARG A 40 4.52 -1.27 -5.96
N LEU A 41 5.14 -1.49 -4.81
CA LEU A 41 5.40 -2.82 -4.28
C LEU A 41 4.10 -3.52 -3.89
N ALA A 42 3.16 -2.79 -3.26
CA ALA A 42 1.82 -3.30 -2.98
C ALA A 42 1.12 -3.79 -4.25
N ARG A 43 1.14 -2.97 -5.30
CA ARG A 43 0.63 -3.36 -6.61
C ARG A 43 1.32 -4.60 -7.16
N ALA A 44 2.64 -4.65 -7.13
CA ALA A 44 3.39 -5.77 -7.69
C ALA A 44 3.07 -7.09 -6.95
N ALA A 45 2.96 -7.05 -5.62
CA ALA A 45 2.58 -8.20 -4.81
C ALA A 45 1.15 -8.68 -5.13
N HIS A 46 0.19 -7.74 -5.24
CA HIS A 46 -1.18 -8.04 -5.65
C HIS A 46 -1.26 -8.61 -7.08
N ASP A 47 -0.56 -8.02 -8.05
CA ASP A 47 -0.55 -8.51 -9.43
C ASP A 47 0.06 -9.93 -9.48
N TYR A 48 1.09 -10.21 -8.66
CA TYR A 48 1.71 -11.52 -8.55
C TYR A 48 0.79 -12.56 -7.89
N SER A 49 -0.01 -12.18 -6.89
CA SER A 49 -0.98 -13.09 -6.25
C SER A 49 -2.09 -13.53 -7.21
N HIS A 50 -2.37 -12.73 -8.25
CA HIS A 50 -3.41 -13.01 -9.23
C HIS A 50 -2.93 -13.81 -10.45
N LEU A 51 -1.64 -14.13 -10.54
CA LEU A 51 -1.15 -15.01 -11.60
C LEU A 51 -1.64 -16.45 -11.39
N ASN A 52 -2.04 -17.10 -12.49
CA ASN A 52 -2.45 -18.50 -12.49
C ASN A 52 -1.32 -19.46 -12.06
N THR A 53 -0.06 -19.02 -12.18
CA THR A 53 1.13 -19.77 -11.78
C THR A 53 1.41 -19.71 -10.29
N THR A 54 0.75 -18.82 -9.55
CA THR A 54 1.02 -18.60 -8.14
C THR A 54 0.29 -19.66 -7.30
N PRO A 55 0.99 -20.39 -6.42
CA PRO A 55 0.36 -21.36 -5.52
C PRO A 55 -0.62 -20.72 -4.55
N ASP A 56 -1.73 -21.39 -4.18
CA ASP A 56 -2.78 -20.80 -3.33
C ASP A 56 -2.28 -20.35 -1.94
N ASN A 57 -1.34 -21.10 -1.35
CA ASN A 57 -0.69 -20.71 -0.09
C ASN A 57 0.10 -19.40 -0.22
N GLU A 58 0.68 -19.17 -1.40
CA GLU A 58 1.45 -17.97 -1.72
C GLU A 58 0.53 -16.79 -2.04
N LYS A 59 -0.61 -17.02 -2.71
CA LYS A 59 -1.61 -15.98 -3.00
C LYS A 59 -2.06 -15.28 -1.73
N LYS A 60 -2.41 -16.05 -0.69
CA LYS A 60 -2.79 -15.49 0.61
C LYS A 60 -1.67 -14.60 1.15
N ARG A 61 -0.43 -15.11 1.23
CA ARG A 61 0.72 -14.34 1.74
C ARG A 61 0.92 -13.01 1.00
N LEU A 62 0.91 -13.04 -0.32
CA LEU A 62 1.12 -11.87 -1.18
C LEU A 62 0.03 -10.81 -1.02
N ILE A 63 -1.24 -11.21 -0.85
CA ILE A 63 -2.33 -10.27 -0.56
C ILE A 63 -2.12 -9.56 0.78
N TYR A 64 -1.74 -10.30 1.81
CA TYR A 64 -1.42 -9.70 3.11
C TYR A 64 -0.23 -8.74 3.03
N GLU A 65 0.83 -9.12 2.32
CA GLU A 65 1.98 -8.25 2.08
C GLU A 65 1.59 -6.99 1.30
N ALA A 66 0.72 -7.11 0.28
CA ALA A 66 0.24 -5.97 -0.50
C ALA A 66 -0.47 -4.93 0.39
N VAL A 67 -1.33 -5.38 1.31
CA VAL A 67 -2.00 -4.49 2.27
C VAL A 67 -0.98 -3.79 3.18
N GLU A 68 0.01 -4.52 3.70
CA GLU A 68 1.04 -3.96 4.57
C GLU A 68 1.89 -2.90 3.85
N PHE A 69 2.27 -3.14 2.59
CA PHE A 69 3.01 -2.16 1.80
C PHE A 69 2.17 -0.92 1.51
N ALA A 70 0.89 -1.09 1.14
CA ALA A 70 0.00 0.03 0.87
C ALA A 70 -0.27 0.85 2.15
N LYS A 71 -0.40 0.20 3.30
CA LYS A 71 -0.54 0.86 4.60
C LYS A 71 0.70 1.69 4.95
N LYS A 72 1.90 1.13 4.80
CA LYS A 72 3.16 1.86 4.99
C LYS A 72 3.29 3.04 4.03
N ALA A 73 2.78 2.92 2.80
CA ALA A 73 2.73 4.02 1.84
C ALA A 73 1.81 5.15 2.32
N LEU A 74 0.64 4.80 2.88
CA LEU A 74 -0.29 5.76 3.49
C LEU A 74 0.28 6.43 4.75
N ASP A 75 1.02 5.70 5.59
CA ASP A 75 1.68 6.27 6.77
C ASP A 75 2.69 7.36 6.38
N LYS A 76 3.33 7.23 5.21
CA LYS A 76 4.26 8.22 4.67
C LYS A 76 3.57 9.36 3.92
N ASN A 77 2.54 9.03 3.14
CA ASN A 77 1.74 10.01 2.42
C ASN A 77 0.25 9.68 2.56
N PRO A 78 -0.41 10.21 3.61
CA PRO A 78 -1.83 9.99 3.85
C PRO A 78 -2.73 10.63 2.80
N SER A 79 -2.18 11.44 1.89
CA SER A 79 -2.91 12.05 0.78
C SER A 79 -2.70 11.33 -0.56
N GLY A 80 -1.89 10.26 -0.57
CA GLY A 80 -1.48 9.55 -1.76
C GLY A 80 -2.61 8.72 -2.37
N PHE A 81 -3.27 9.25 -3.40
CA PHE A 81 -4.38 8.57 -4.09
C PHE A 81 -4.03 7.14 -4.55
N ALA A 82 -2.81 6.93 -5.05
CA ALA A 82 -2.35 5.61 -5.47
C ALA A 82 -2.27 4.62 -4.30
N ALA A 83 -1.78 5.06 -3.14
CA ALA A 83 -1.71 4.24 -1.93
C ALA A 83 -3.12 3.91 -1.41
N HIS A 84 -4.05 4.87 -1.40
CA HIS A 84 -5.45 4.62 -1.05
C HIS A 84 -6.09 3.57 -1.97
N LYS A 85 -5.89 3.71 -3.28
CA LYS A 85 -6.39 2.76 -4.28
C LYS A 85 -5.88 1.35 -4.03
N TRP A 86 -4.56 1.17 -3.90
CA TRP A 86 -3.97 -0.16 -3.73
C TRP A 86 -4.26 -0.77 -2.37
N TYR A 87 -4.36 0.04 -1.32
CA TYR A 87 -4.83 -0.44 -0.01
C TYR A 87 -6.27 -0.98 -0.11
N ALA A 88 -7.17 -0.22 -0.75
CA ALA A 88 -8.58 -0.61 -0.91
C ALA A 88 -8.74 -1.90 -1.74
N ILE A 89 -8.01 -2.02 -2.85
CA ILE A 89 -8.05 -3.23 -3.70
C ILE A 89 -7.55 -4.44 -2.91
N SER A 90 -6.35 -4.38 -2.33
CA SER A 90 -5.78 -5.52 -1.62
C SER A 90 -6.55 -5.90 -0.35
N LEU A 91 -7.17 -4.92 0.33
CA LEU A 91 -8.01 -5.17 1.50
C LEU A 91 -9.33 -5.90 1.15
N SER A 92 -9.85 -5.69 -0.05
CA SER A 92 -11.02 -6.43 -0.55
C SER A 92 -10.72 -7.92 -0.65
N ASP A 93 -9.53 -8.27 -1.12
CA ASP A 93 -9.11 -9.67 -1.31
C ASP A 93 -8.88 -10.41 0.01
N ILE A 94 -8.51 -9.70 1.10
CA ILE A 94 -8.43 -10.28 2.45
C ILE A 94 -9.78 -10.91 2.85
N GLY A 95 -10.90 -10.32 2.44
CA GLY A 95 -12.24 -10.82 2.74
C GLY A 95 -12.51 -12.22 2.19
N ASP A 96 -11.81 -12.63 1.12
CA ASP A 96 -11.94 -13.96 0.54
C ASP A 96 -11.23 -15.04 1.37
N TYR A 97 -10.28 -14.66 2.24
CA TYR A 97 -9.54 -15.58 3.09
C TYR A 97 -10.02 -15.63 4.55
N GLU A 98 -10.59 -14.53 5.05
CA GLU A 98 -11.03 -14.41 6.45
C GLU A 98 -12.55 -14.56 6.63
N GLY A 99 -13.28 -14.69 5.52
CA GLY A 99 -14.71 -15.00 5.50
C GLY A 99 -15.62 -13.77 5.45
N ILE A 100 -16.93 -14.04 5.42
CA ILE A 100 -17.95 -13.05 5.03
C ILE A 100 -18.08 -11.87 6.00
N GLN A 101 -17.85 -12.09 7.31
CA GLN A 101 -17.90 -11.02 8.31
C GLN A 101 -16.78 -10.00 8.07
N THR A 102 -15.55 -10.49 7.84
CA THR A 102 -14.41 -9.65 7.50
C THR A 102 -14.62 -8.95 6.16
N LYS A 103 -15.18 -9.63 5.16
CA LYS A 103 -15.51 -9.02 3.87
C LYS A 103 -16.48 -7.84 4.00
N ILE A 104 -17.53 -7.98 4.82
CA ILE A 104 -18.48 -6.90 5.10
C ILE A 104 -17.79 -5.75 5.84
N ALA A 105 -17.01 -6.03 6.89
CA ALA A 105 -16.28 -5.01 7.64
C ALA A 105 -15.29 -4.24 6.73
N ASN A 106 -14.53 -4.96 5.91
CA ASN A 106 -13.56 -4.40 4.98
C ASN A 106 -14.24 -3.54 3.91
N ALA A 107 -15.44 -3.90 3.44
CA ALA A 107 -16.15 -3.12 2.42
C ALA A 107 -16.39 -1.66 2.84
N PHE A 108 -16.69 -1.41 4.11
CA PHE A 108 -16.82 -0.05 4.64
C PHE A 108 -15.50 0.72 4.59
N GLU A 109 -14.38 0.05 4.85
CA GLU A 109 -13.06 0.67 4.80
C GLU A 109 -12.63 0.96 3.35
N VAL A 110 -12.82 -0.02 2.46
CA VAL A 110 -12.59 0.12 1.01
C VAL A 110 -13.36 1.31 0.45
N GLN A 111 -14.63 1.48 0.84
CA GLN A 111 -15.45 2.61 0.43
C GLN A 111 -14.82 3.96 0.86
N LYS A 112 -14.33 4.06 2.10
CA LYS A 112 -13.67 5.29 2.58
C LYS A 112 -12.43 5.63 1.76
N HIS A 113 -11.60 4.64 1.45
CA HIS A 113 -10.37 4.86 0.68
C HIS A 113 -10.65 5.26 -0.78
N PHE A 114 -11.71 4.74 -1.41
CA PHE A 114 -12.10 5.17 -2.75
C PHE A 114 -12.80 6.54 -2.77
N ALA A 115 -13.56 6.87 -1.73
CA ALA A 115 -14.18 8.18 -1.57
C ALA A 115 -13.20 9.23 -1.01
N TYR A 116 -11.96 8.84 -0.68
CA TYR A 116 -11.00 9.75 -0.10
C TYR A 116 -10.60 10.81 -1.11
N VAL A 117 -10.93 12.04 -0.77
CA VAL A 117 -10.50 13.24 -1.46
C VAL A 117 -9.71 14.06 -0.44
N PRO A 118 -8.44 14.40 -0.70
CA PRO A 118 -7.57 15.09 0.28
C PRO A 118 -8.20 16.36 0.87
N GLU A 119 -8.96 17.11 0.07
CA GLU A 119 -9.66 18.35 0.47
C GLU A 119 -10.86 18.10 1.40
N TYR A 120 -11.52 16.95 1.30
CA TYR A 120 -12.63 16.62 2.20
C TYR A 120 -12.13 16.08 3.54
N GLY A 121 -10.95 15.46 3.59
CA GLY A 121 -10.34 14.97 4.83
C GLY A 121 -10.07 16.07 5.87
N SER A 122 -9.74 17.29 5.43
CA SER A 122 -9.58 18.46 6.32
C SER A 122 -10.93 18.98 6.83
N LEU A 123 -11.97 19.00 5.99
CA LEU A 123 -13.31 19.48 6.34
C LEU A 123 -14.03 18.55 7.36
N TYR A 124 -13.82 17.24 7.27
CA TYR A 124 -14.36 16.28 8.25
C TYR A 124 -13.64 16.30 9.60
N ARG A 125 -12.37 16.73 9.64
CA ARG A 125 -11.62 16.87 10.90
C ARG A 125 -12.08 18.07 11.73
N GLU A 126 -12.55 19.12 11.07
CA GLU A 126 -13.00 20.35 11.71
C GLU A 126 -14.50 20.33 12.08
N SER A 127 -15.28 19.48 11.41
CA SER A 127 -16.72 19.28 11.67
C SER A 127 -17.04 18.08 12.58
N ALA A 128 -16.03 17.32 13.01
CA ALA A 128 -16.22 16.32 14.05
C ALA A 128 -16.73 17.05 15.31
N PRO A 129 -17.88 16.63 15.90
CA PRO A 129 -18.36 17.25 17.12
C PRO A 129 -17.27 17.10 18.17
N THR A 130 -16.65 18.23 18.52
CA THR A 130 -15.87 18.30 19.75
C THR A 130 -16.83 17.84 20.83
N ASN A 131 -16.44 16.80 21.56
CA ASN A 131 -17.24 16.21 22.62
C ASN A 131 -17.40 17.26 23.73
N ALA A 132 -18.29 18.23 23.51
CA ALA A 132 -18.81 19.14 24.50
C ALA A 132 -19.82 18.31 25.28
N GLY A 133 -19.39 17.89 26.47
CA GLY A 133 -20.04 16.85 27.24
C GLY A 133 -21.53 17.10 27.50
N PHE A 134 -22.22 15.98 27.66
CA PHE A 134 -23.34 15.80 28.57
C PHE A 134 -23.20 14.41 29.20
#